data_AF-A0A7X8WX04-F1
#
_entry.id   AF-A0A7X8WX04-F1
#
_cell.length_a   1.000
_cell.length_b   1.000
_cell.length_c   1.000
_cell.angle_alpha   90.00
_cell.angle_beta   90.00
_cell.angle_gamma   90.00
#
_symmetry.space_group_name_H-M   'P 1'
#
loop_
_entity.id
_entity.type
_entity.pdbx_description
1 polymer ?
#
loop_
_entity_poly.entity_id
_entity_poly.type
_entity_poly.pdbx_seq_one_letter_code
_entity_poly.pdbx_strand_id
1 'polypeptide(L)' 'MLIIDRFEGDWAVIEHGKKIFNIPKELLPPDAKEGDIIHFSITIDQNSTKKQKERIQDLVDDLFG' A
#
# COMPACT_ATOMS: atom_id res chain seq x y z
N MET A 1 8.94 14.70 -3.37
CA MET A 1 8.90 14.67 -1.89
C MET A 1 7.50 14.24 -1.49
N LEU A 2 7.39 13.32 -0.55
CA LEU A 2 6.09 12.88 -0.03
C LEU A 2 5.94 13.54 1.34
N ILE A 3 4.88 14.31 1.53
CA ILE A 3 4.61 15.05 2.76
C ILE A 3 3.30 14.55 3.33
N ILE A 4 3.25 14.25 4.62
CA ILE A 4 1.97 14.05 5.31
C ILE A 4 1.31 15.43 5.41
N ASP A 5 0.30 15.69 4.60
CA ASP A 5 -0.43 16.95 4.63
C ASP A 5 -1.32 17.02 5.88
N ARG A 6 -2.16 16.00 6.08
CA ARG A 6 -3.06 15.89 7.23
C ARG A 6 -3.52 14.47 7.54
N PHE A 7 -4.08 14.26 8.73
CA PHE A 7 -4.79 13.04 9.08
C PHE A 7 -6.32 13.22 9.01
N GLU A 8 -7.01 12.29 8.36
CA GLU A 8 -8.47 12.25 8.24
C GLU A 8 -8.99 10.88 8.70
N GLY A 9 -9.42 10.79 9.96
CA GLY A 9 -9.93 9.54 10.56
C GLY A 9 -8.86 8.45 10.60
N ASP A 10 -9.02 7.42 9.77
CA ASP A 10 -8.09 6.28 9.65
C ASP A 10 -7.10 6.44 8.48
N TRP A 11 -7.08 7.59 7.82
CA TRP A 11 -6.26 7.87 6.65
C TRP A 11 -5.28 9.01 6.90
N ALA A 12 -4.12 8.93 6.26
CA ALA A 12 -3.19 10.03 6.08
C ALA A 12 -3.23 10.50 4.63
N VAL A 13 -3.38 11.81 4.44
CA VAL A 13 -3.36 12.46 3.13
C VAL A 13 -1.92 12.83 2.81
N ILE A 14 -1.40 12.33 1.70
CA ILE A 14 -0.01 12.53 1.28
C ILE A 14 0.04 13.43 0.05
N GLU A 15 0.81 14.52 0.14
CA GLU A 15 1.13 15.38 -0.99
C GLU A 15 2.42 14.92 -1.69
N HIS A 16 2.35 14.78 -3.01
CA HIS A 16 3.50 14.54 -3.87
C HIS A 16 3.49 15.47 -5.09
N GLY A 17 4.03 16.66 -4.93
CA GLY A 17 3.98 17.69 -5.97
C GLY A 17 2.54 18.06 -6.26
N LYS A 18 2.04 17.79 -7.49
CA LYS A 18 0.64 18.05 -7.84
C LYS A 18 -0.31 16.88 -7.55
N LYS A 19 0.21 15.76 -7.03
CA LYS A 19 -0.59 14.57 -6.74
C LYS A 19 -0.90 14.51 -5.26
N ILE A 20 -2.11 14.07 -4.94
CA ILE A 20 -2.54 13.79 -3.57
C ILE A 20 -3.07 12.36 -3.56
N PHE A 21 -2.70 11.59 -2.54
CA PHE A 21 -3.21 10.24 -2.34
C PHE A 21 -3.33 9.92 -0.85
N ASN A 22 -4.19 8.97 -0.53
CA ASN A 22 -4.44 8.57 0.85
C ASN A 22 -3.77 7.21 1.12
N ILE A 23 -3.20 7.07 2.30
CA ILE A 23 -2.72 5.78 2.83
C ILE A 23 -3.35 5.53 4.20
N PRO A 24 -3.61 4.29 4.60
CA PRO A 24 -4.05 3.99 5.95
C PRO A 24 -3.01 4.50 6.96
N LYS A 25 -3.47 5.18 8.02
CA LYS A 25 -2.56 5.73 9.05
C LYS A 25 -1.74 4.64 9.75
N GLU A 26 -2.24 3.42 9.80
CA GLU A 26 -1.56 2.25 10.38
C GLU A 26 -0.30 1.81 9.61
N LEU A 27 -0.13 2.25 8.37
CA LEU A 27 1.08 1.98 7.57
C LEU A 27 2.20 2.98 7.86
N LEU A 28 1.92 4.04 8.62
CA LEU A 28 2.90 5.06 8.99
C LEU A 28 3.55 4.74 10.34
N PRO A 29 4.77 5.26 10.58
CA PRO A 29 5.36 5.24 11.91
C PRO A 29 4.41 5.87 12.94
N PRO A 30 4.33 5.32 14.17
CA PRO A 30 3.39 5.78 15.20
C PRO A 30 3.64 7.22 15.66
N ASP A 31 4.84 7.75 15.43
CA ASP A 31 5.27 9.11 15.77
C ASP A 31 5.16 10.10 14.60
N ALA A 32 4.68 9.66 13.43
CA ALA A 32 4.52 10.50 12.25
C ALA A 32 3.47 11.59 12.46
N LYS A 33 3.74 12.80 11.96
CA LYS A 33 2.93 14.00 12.12
C LYS A 33 2.67 14.70 10.80
N GLU A 34 1.67 15.58 10.80
CA GLU A 34 1.43 16.51 9.70
C GLU A 34 2.67 17.38 9.47
N GLY A 35 3.07 17.53 8.21
CA GLY A 35 4.30 18.18 7.77
C GLY A 35 5.52 17.26 7.65
N ASP A 36 5.49 16.02 8.16
CA ASP A 36 6.62 15.11 8.05
C ASP A 36 6.85 14.67 6.60
N ILE A 37 8.14 14.58 6.24
CA ILE A 37 8.59 14.05 4.95
C ILE A 37 8.78 12.55 5.07
N ILE A 38 8.07 11.77 4.25
CA ILE A 38 8.14 10.31 4.27
C ILE A 38 8.81 9.76 3.00
N HIS A 39 9.39 8.58 3.14
CA HIS A 39 9.95 7.81 2.04
C HIS A 39 9.44 6.37 2.15
N PHE A 40 8.96 5.80 1.05
CA PHE A 40 8.63 4.37 1.00
C PHE A 40 9.25 3.73 -0.24
N SER A 41 9.53 2.44 -0.13
CA SER A 41 10.01 1.59 -1.23
C SER A 41 8.93 0.59 -1.58
N ILE A 42 8.51 0.56 -2.85
CA ILE A 42 7.52 -0.39 -3.36
C ILE A 42 8.24 -1.38 -4.26
N THR A 43 8.13 -2.66 -3.93
CA THR A 43 8.67 -3.76 -4.73
C THR A 43 7.58 -4.81 -4.98
N ILE A 44 7.72 -5.52 -6.09
CA ILE A 44 6.83 -6.66 -6.40
C ILE A 44 7.48 -7.92 -5.84
N ASP A 45 6.80 -8.59 -4.90
CA ASP A 45 7.16 -9.95 -4.51
C ASP A 45 6.71 -10.94 -5.60
N GLN A 46 7.60 -11.20 -6.56
CA GLN A 46 7.34 -12.09 -7.68
C GLN A 46 7.03 -13.53 -7.23
N ASN A 47 7.64 -13.98 -6.13
CA ASN A 47 7.48 -15.35 -5.65
C ASN A 47 6.09 -15.56 -5.04
N SER A 48 5.69 -14.68 -4.12
CA SER A 48 4.35 -14.73 -3.52
C SER A 48 3.27 -14.47 -4.57
N THR A 49 3.53 -13.56 -5.53
CA THR A 49 2.61 -13.31 -6.65
C THR A 49 2.43 -14.55 -7.52
N LYS A 50 3.50 -15.30 -7.81
CA LYS A 50 3.43 -16.55 -8.57
C LYS A 50 2.65 -17.62 -7.81
N LYS A 51 2.94 -17.82 -6.53
CA LYS A 51 2.22 -18.79 -5.68
C LYS A 51 0.73 -18.50 -5.59
N GLN A 52 0.35 -17.22 -5.51
CA GLN A 52 -1.07 -16.84 -5.50
C GLN A 52 -1.76 -17.19 -6.82
N LYS A 53 -1.07 -17.04 -7.97
CA LYS A 53 -1.60 -17.44 -9.28
C LYS A 53 -1.77 -18.95 -9.38
N GLU A 54 -0.77 -19.72 -8.94
CA GLU A 54 -0.84 -21.19 -8.90
C GLU A 54 -2.02 -21.65 -8.05
N ARG A 55 -2.18 -21.11 -6.83
CA ARG A 55 -3.33 -21.42 -5.96
C ARG A 55 -4.69 -21.12 -6.59
N ILE A 56 -4.78 -20.05 -7.38
CA ILE A 56 -6.03 -19.72 -8.10
C ILE A 56 -6.27 -20.73 -9.22
N GLN A 57 -5.22 -21.15 -9.94
CA GLN A 57 -5.34 -22.15 -10.98
C GLN A 57 -5.77 -23.51 -10.40
N ASP A 58 -5.16 -23.93 -9.29
CA ASP A 58 -5.52 -25.18 -8.61
C ASP A 58 -7.02 -25.19 -8.23
N LEU A 59 -7.53 -24.08 -7.70
CA LEU A 59 -8.97 -23.95 -7.39
C LEU A 59 -9.86 -24.01 -8.63
N VAL A 60 -9.43 -23.45 -9.76
CA VAL A 60 -10.18 -23.51 -11.02
C VAL A 60 -10.20 -24.95 -11.54
N ASP A 61 -9.07 -25.64 -11.48
CA ASP A 61 -8.94 -27.03 -11.93
C ASP A 61 -9.80 -27.96 -11.04
N ASP A 62 -9.89 -27.73 -9.73
CA ASP A 62 -10.77 -28.47 -8.82
C ASP A 62 -12.27 -28.27 -9.12
N LEU A 63 -12.67 -27.11 -9.66
CA LEU A 63 -14.07 -26.81 -9.95
C LEU A 63 -14.54 -27.31 -11.33
N PHE A 64 -13.63 -27.37 -12.31
CA PHE A 64 -13.97 -27.64 -13.71
C PHE A 64 -13.24 -28.85 -14.31
N GLY A 65 -12.38 -29.51 -13.53
CA GLY A 65 -11.66 -30.74 -13.87
C GLY A 65 -12.40 -32.03 -13.53
#